data_AF-A0A1T4KJI8-F1
#
_entry.id   AF-A0A1T4KJI8-F1
#
_cell.length_a   1.000
_cell.length_b   1.000
_cell.length_c   1.000
_cell.angle_alpha   90.00
_cell.angle_beta   90.00
_cell.angle_gamma   90.00
#
_symmetry.space_group_name_H-M   'P 1'
#
loop_
_entity.id
_entity.type
_entity.pdbx_description
1 polymer ?
#
loop_
_entity_poly.entity_id
_entity_poly.type
_entity_poly.pdbx_seq_one_letter_code
_entity_poly.pdbx_strand_id
1 'polypeptide(L)'
;MLGWYPGHMNKARRQIKDALPEIDVIIEVLDARLPYSSENPMLAEIRGNKPCLKILSRDDLADPVITKLWLRHFESEVNTRAIPVTTTDSKTLRQIPKICKEMAGQVRKDRAVRVMVMGIPNVGKSTLINSLAGKKVAKVGNEPAVTKRQQKIILDTGIAIIDTPGVLWPRIEDQNSAYRLATSGAIRNTAVDYLDIAMFAAAELAIRYPKALIQRYKMNSLPETAEDILQLIASKRGGIRSGGEVDWHKAAEVLLNDLRAGHMGRISLEKPDDIPEPVLEDENTEQAVQPVQADSSVLNEVGLPSLNHGENQ
;
A
#
# COMPACT_ATOMS: atom_id res chain seq x y z
N MET A 1 -5.93 15.24 0.90
CA MET A 1 -4.84 14.60 1.66
C MET A 1 -5.42 13.51 2.56
N LEU A 2 -5.04 12.26 2.33
CA LEU A 2 -5.63 11.10 3.02
C LEU A 2 -4.92 10.87 4.36
N GLY A 3 -5.65 11.08 5.46
CA GLY A 3 -5.17 10.86 6.82
C GLY A 3 -5.77 9.58 7.42
N TRP A 4 -4.93 8.73 8.01
CA TRP A 4 -5.36 7.49 8.67
C TRP A 4 -4.89 7.48 10.13
N TYR A 5 -5.78 7.81 11.06
CA TYR A 5 -5.47 7.83 12.49
C TYR A 5 -6.46 7.02 13.34
N PRO A 6 -6.33 5.68 13.42
CA PRO A 6 -6.86 4.90 14.51
C PRO A 6 -5.81 4.78 15.63
N GLY A 7 -6.19 5.05 16.88
CA GLY A 7 -5.31 4.91 18.07
C GLY A 7 -4.63 3.53 18.22
N HIS A 8 -5.13 2.51 17.52
CA HIS A 8 -4.49 1.19 17.37
C HIS A 8 -3.11 1.24 16.70
N MET A 9 -2.84 2.21 15.82
CA MET A 9 -1.55 2.34 15.12
C MET A 9 -0.42 2.82 16.04
N ASN A 10 -0.70 3.74 16.97
CA ASN A 10 0.27 4.16 17.99
C ASN A 10 0.65 2.99 18.92
N LYS A 11 -0.31 2.13 19.25
CA LYS A 11 -0.05 0.91 20.03
C LYS A 11 0.85 -0.06 19.27
N ALA A 12 0.57 -0.30 17.99
CA ALA A 12 1.39 -1.17 17.15
C ALA A 12 2.83 -0.64 17.01
N ARG A 13 2.99 0.67 16.80
CA ARG A 13 4.31 1.33 16.76
C ARG A 13 5.11 1.08 18.04
N ARG A 14 4.50 1.27 19.21
CA ARG A 14 5.15 1.02 20.51
C ARG A 14 5.53 -0.45 20.67
N GLN A 15 4.62 -1.37 20.38
CA GLN A 15 4.89 -2.82 20.45
C GLN A 15 6.06 -3.25 19.57
N ILE A 16 6.17 -2.68 18.37
CA ILE A 16 7.31 -2.92 17.48
C ILE A 16 8.60 -2.40 18.13
N LYS A 17 8.62 -1.14 18.58
CA LYS A 17 9.80 -0.53 19.21
C LYS A 17 10.27 -1.32 20.43
N ASP A 18 9.35 -1.73 21.30
CA ASP A 18 9.64 -2.46 22.54
C ASP A 18 10.24 -3.84 22.27
N ALA A 19 9.75 -4.53 21.23
CA ALA A 19 10.24 -5.86 20.89
C ALA A 19 11.51 -5.84 20.01
N LEU A 20 11.79 -4.74 19.30
CA LEU A 20 12.89 -4.63 18.34
C LEU A 20 14.28 -5.01 18.91
N PRO A 21 14.67 -4.65 20.15
CA PRO A 21 15.98 -5.03 20.71
C PRO A 21 16.21 -6.54 20.74
N GLU A 22 15.14 -7.33 20.86
CA GLU A 22 15.20 -8.78 20.92
C GLU A 22 15.25 -9.48 19.55
N ILE A 23 15.08 -8.73 18.46
CA ILE A 23 14.97 -9.28 17.10
C ILE A 23 16.35 -9.38 16.45
N ASP A 24 16.62 -10.43 15.70
CA ASP A 24 17.88 -10.57 14.97
C ASP A 24 17.74 -10.05 13.53
N VAL A 25 16.60 -10.32 12.88
CA VAL A 25 16.33 -9.93 11.47
C VAL A 25 14.89 -9.44 11.31
N ILE A 26 14.70 -8.43 10.46
CA ILE A 26 13.38 -7.97 10.01
C ILE A 26 13.02 -8.66 8.69
N ILE A 27 11.79 -9.15 8.60
CA ILE A 27 11.15 -9.44 7.31
C ILE A 27 10.15 -8.31 7.06
N GLU A 28 10.42 -7.50 6.05
CA GLU A 28 9.49 -6.47 5.60
C GLU A 28 8.73 -6.98 4.37
N VAL A 29 7.40 -7.08 4.48
CA VAL A 29 6.55 -7.58 3.39
C VAL A 29 5.98 -6.40 2.62
N LEU A 30 6.29 -6.34 1.33
CA LEU A 30 5.87 -5.34 0.36
C LEU A 30 5.00 -6.01 -0.72
N ASP A 31 4.12 -5.27 -1.39
CA ASP A 31 3.42 -5.78 -2.58
C ASP A 31 4.33 -5.59 -3.80
N ALA A 32 4.67 -6.67 -4.52
CA ALA A 32 5.61 -6.64 -5.65
C ALA A 32 5.17 -5.70 -6.78
N ARG A 33 3.88 -5.37 -6.86
CA ARG A 33 3.34 -4.44 -7.88
C ARG A 33 3.60 -2.98 -7.52
N LEU A 34 3.85 -2.66 -6.26
CA LEU A 34 4.10 -1.31 -5.75
C LEU A 34 5.08 -1.29 -4.56
N PRO A 35 6.35 -1.69 -4.74
CA PRO A 35 7.25 -1.88 -3.61
C PRO A 35 7.59 -0.60 -2.83
N TYR A 36 7.73 0.55 -3.49
CA TYR A 36 7.97 1.84 -2.82
C TYR A 36 6.70 2.34 -2.12
N SER A 37 5.56 2.40 -2.81
CA SER A 37 4.31 2.87 -2.19
C SER A 37 3.84 1.98 -1.04
N SER A 38 4.20 0.69 -1.04
CA SER A 38 3.84 -0.24 0.04
C SER A 38 4.87 -0.33 1.17
N GLU A 39 6.02 0.33 1.02
CA GLU A 39 7.00 0.51 2.08
C GLU A 39 6.52 1.60 3.04
N ASN A 40 6.64 1.35 4.34
CA ASN A 40 6.23 2.31 5.35
C ASN A 40 7.48 3.05 5.87
N PRO A 41 7.63 4.36 5.57
CA PRO A 41 8.82 5.13 6.00
C PRO A 41 9.05 5.09 7.51
N MET A 42 7.97 5.06 8.30
CA MET A 42 8.06 4.95 9.76
C MET A 42 8.61 3.60 10.20
N LEU A 43 8.32 2.50 9.49
CA LEU A 43 8.90 1.19 9.81
C LEU A 43 10.38 1.13 9.44
N ALA A 44 10.78 1.76 8.32
CA ALA A 44 12.18 1.92 7.94
C ALA A 44 12.97 2.71 9.00
N GLU A 45 12.41 3.82 9.50
CA GLU A 45 12.99 4.61 10.60
C GLU A 45 13.17 3.76 11.88
N ILE A 46 12.13 3.00 12.26
CA ILE A 46 12.17 2.17 13.47
C ILE A 46 13.19 1.02 13.32
N ARG A 47 13.27 0.41 12.14
CA ARG A 47 14.23 -0.67 11.85
C ARG A 47 15.67 -0.23 12.06
N GLY A 48 16.01 1.00 11.66
CA GLY A 48 17.39 1.47 11.61
C GLY A 48 18.28 0.55 10.77
N ASN A 49 19.45 0.20 11.31
CA ASN A 49 20.46 -0.62 10.62
C ASN A 49 20.27 -2.14 10.80
N LYS A 50 19.17 -2.58 11.41
CA LYS A 50 18.92 -4.01 11.65
C LYS A 50 18.77 -4.75 10.30
N PRO A 51 19.36 -5.94 10.12
CA PRO A 51 19.28 -6.67 8.85
C PRO A 51 17.83 -6.87 8.38
N CYS A 52 17.57 -6.57 7.11
CA CYS A 52 16.24 -6.54 6.53
C CYS A 52 16.12 -7.45 5.32
N LEU A 53 15.29 -8.48 5.41
CA LEU A 53 14.84 -9.23 4.25
C LEU A 53 13.52 -8.63 3.75
N LYS A 54 13.58 -7.88 2.64
CA LYS A 54 12.39 -7.40 1.92
C LYS A 54 11.79 -8.57 1.12
N ILE A 55 10.52 -8.85 1.36
CA ILE A 55 9.73 -9.85 0.64
C ILE A 55 8.79 -9.11 -0.29
N LEU A 56 9.02 -9.22 -1.60
CA LEU A 56 8.13 -8.69 -2.63
C LEU A 56 7.03 -9.74 -2.86
N SER A 57 5.94 -9.62 -2.11
CA SER A 57 4.82 -10.57 -2.12
C SER A 57 3.98 -10.43 -3.39
N ARG A 58 3.21 -11.49 -3.73
CA ARG A 58 2.35 -11.52 -4.92
C ARG A 58 3.14 -11.31 -6.22
N ASP A 59 4.34 -11.89 -6.30
CA ASP A 59 5.19 -11.77 -7.50
C ASP A 59 4.47 -12.27 -8.76
N ASP A 60 3.59 -13.26 -8.62
CA ASP A 60 2.72 -13.80 -9.67
C ASP A 60 1.77 -12.76 -10.30
N LEU A 61 1.57 -11.61 -9.64
CA LEU A 61 0.80 -10.48 -10.16
C LEU A 61 1.66 -9.32 -10.67
N ALA A 62 2.95 -9.29 -10.37
CA ALA A 62 3.86 -8.18 -10.68
C ALA A 62 4.67 -8.43 -11.95
N ASP A 63 4.95 -7.38 -12.73
CA ASP A 63 5.77 -7.49 -13.94
C ASP A 63 7.18 -8.01 -13.59
N PRO A 64 7.64 -9.14 -14.15
CA PRO A 64 8.91 -9.75 -13.78
C PRO A 64 10.15 -8.94 -14.18
N VAL A 65 10.05 -8.09 -15.20
CA VAL A 65 11.13 -7.18 -15.59
C VAL A 65 11.25 -6.07 -14.54
N ILE A 66 10.11 -5.49 -14.13
CA ILE A 66 10.08 -4.43 -13.12
C ILE A 66 10.47 -4.98 -11.73
N THR A 67 10.00 -6.18 -11.36
CA THR A 67 10.42 -6.84 -10.12
C THR A 67 11.95 -6.96 -10.06
N LYS A 68 12.63 -7.33 -11.15
CA LYS A 68 14.10 -7.41 -11.16
C LYS A 68 14.77 -6.06 -10.93
N LEU A 69 14.18 -4.95 -11.38
CA LEU A 69 14.69 -3.61 -11.09
C LEU A 69 14.58 -3.29 -9.60
N TRP A 70 13.42 -3.61 -8.99
CA TRP A 70 13.21 -3.45 -7.55
C TRP A 70 14.16 -4.29 -6.70
N LEU A 71 14.42 -5.55 -7.10
CA LEU A 71 15.39 -6.40 -6.39
C LEU A 71 16.77 -5.73 -6.36
N ARG A 72 17.26 -5.24 -7.51
CA ARG A 72 18.57 -4.54 -7.57
C ARG A 72 18.59 -3.27 -6.73
N HIS A 73 17.50 -2.49 -6.77
CA HIS A 73 17.36 -1.28 -5.97
C HIS A 73 17.50 -1.61 -4.47
N PHE A 74 16.71 -2.55 -3.96
CA PHE A 74 16.77 -2.92 -2.55
C PHE A 74 18.05 -3.64 -2.13
N GLU A 75 18.66 -4.45 -3.02
CA GLU A 75 19.95 -5.09 -2.75
C GLU A 75 21.12 -4.09 -2.66
N SER A 76 20.93 -2.86 -3.15
CA SER A 76 21.92 -1.78 -2.98
C SER A 76 21.84 -1.09 -1.61
N GLU A 77 20.77 -1.31 -0.84
CA GLU A 77 20.64 -0.76 0.50
C GLU A 77 21.50 -1.50 1.53
N VAL A 78 21.95 -0.77 2.54
CA VAL A 78 22.76 -1.33 3.63
C VAL A 78 21.97 -2.37 4.42
N ASN A 79 22.58 -3.55 4.62
CA ASN A 79 22.02 -4.67 5.37
C ASN A 79 20.66 -5.18 4.85
N THR A 80 20.35 -4.92 3.57
CA THR A 80 19.10 -5.35 2.95
C THR A 80 19.35 -6.50 1.96
N ARG A 81 18.43 -7.47 1.95
CA ARG A 81 18.27 -8.43 0.85
C ARG A 81 16.82 -8.37 0.38
N ALA A 82 16.56 -8.64 -0.89
CA ALA A 82 15.21 -8.70 -1.41
C ALA A 82 14.96 -10.02 -2.15
N ILE A 83 13.78 -10.61 -1.98
CA ILE A 83 13.35 -11.76 -2.79
C ILE A 83 11.88 -11.61 -3.20
N PRO A 84 11.52 -12.02 -4.44
CA PRO A 84 10.13 -12.12 -4.86
C PRO A 84 9.51 -13.39 -4.30
N VAL A 85 8.27 -13.32 -3.82
CA VAL A 85 7.56 -14.46 -3.23
C VAL A 85 6.12 -14.52 -3.73
N THR A 86 5.78 -15.66 -4.31
CA THR A 86 4.40 -16.15 -4.36
C THR A 86 4.25 -17.25 -3.32
N THR A 87 3.23 -17.17 -2.46
CA THR A 87 3.07 -18.09 -1.32
C THR A 87 2.73 -19.52 -1.73
N THR A 88 2.42 -19.78 -3.00
CA THR A 88 2.30 -21.13 -3.55
C THR A 88 3.64 -21.73 -3.99
N ASP A 89 4.71 -20.92 -4.09
CA ASP A 89 6.06 -21.40 -4.40
C ASP A 89 6.80 -21.88 -3.14
N SER A 90 6.61 -23.18 -2.86
CA SER A 90 7.29 -23.86 -1.75
C SER A 90 8.82 -23.84 -1.84
N LYS A 91 9.41 -23.69 -3.04
CA LYS A 91 10.87 -23.69 -3.20
C LYS A 91 11.46 -22.40 -2.65
N THR A 92 10.86 -21.27 -2.98
CA THR A 92 11.30 -19.96 -2.49
C THR A 92 11.03 -19.81 -0.99
N LEU A 93 9.86 -20.22 -0.51
CA LEU A 93 9.52 -20.17 0.93
C LEU A 93 10.52 -20.93 1.81
N ARG A 94 10.99 -22.10 1.36
CA ARG A 94 11.98 -22.91 2.10
C ARG A 94 13.34 -22.23 2.24
N GLN A 95 13.65 -21.22 1.42
CA GLN A 95 14.92 -20.49 1.49
C GLN A 95 14.88 -19.38 2.55
N ILE A 96 13.70 -18.85 2.88
CA ILE A 96 13.55 -17.71 3.81
C ILE A 96 14.22 -17.98 5.17
N PRO A 97 14.01 -19.12 5.86
CA PRO A 97 14.68 -19.39 7.13
C PRO A 97 16.21 -19.44 7.01
N LYS A 98 16.73 -19.95 5.89
CA LYS A 98 18.18 -19.99 5.63
C LYS A 98 18.73 -18.57 5.47
N ILE A 99 18.07 -17.74 4.65
CA ILE A 99 18.44 -16.34 4.42
C ILE A 99 18.43 -15.56 5.75
N CYS A 100 17.38 -15.70 6.56
CA CYS A 100 17.32 -15.03 7.86
C CYS A 100 18.46 -15.45 8.79
N LYS A 101 18.84 -16.74 8.81
CA LYS A 101 19.98 -17.20 9.62
C LYS A 101 21.31 -16.62 9.14
N GLU A 102 21.52 -16.55 7.83
CA GLU A 102 22.71 -15.93 7.25
C GLU A 102 22.80 -14.45 7.60
N MET A 103 21.69 -13.71 7.48
CA MET A 103 21.62 -12.27 7.79
C MET A 103 21.74 -11.96 9.28
N ALA A 104 21.28 -12.87 10.15
CA ALA A 104 21.39 -12.70 11.60
C ALA A 104 22.85 -12.77 12.09
N GLY A 105 23.75 -13.36 11.30
CA GLY A 105 25.14 -13.58 11.72
C GLY A 105 25.24 -14.54 12.91
N GLN A 106 26.08 -14.19 13.89
CA GLN A 106 26.29 -15.03 15.08
C GLN A 106 25.17 -14.84 16.11
N VAL A 107 24.24 -15.78 16.13
CA VAL A 107 23.24 -15.92 17.21
C VAL A 107 23.67 -17.01 18.17
N ARG A 108 23.40 -16.83 19.47
CA ARG A 108 23.69 -17.85 20.48
C ARG A 108 23.00 -19.17 20.14
N LYS A 109 23.71 -20.30 20.28
CA LYS A 109 23.22 -21.64 19.93
C LYS A 109 22.04 -22.12 20.78
N ASP A 110 21.78 -21.48 21.93
CA ASP A 110 20.72 -21.82 22.88
C ASP A 110 19.33 -21.31 22.46
N ARG A 111 19.23 -20.52 21.39
CA ARG A 111 17.95 -19.96 20.94
C ARG A 111 17.80 -19.92 19.43
N ALA A 112 16.54 -19.93 18.99
CA ALA A 112 16.18 -19.67 17.60
C ALA A 112 16.51 -18.22 17.19
N VAL A 113 16.77 -18.03 15.89
CA VAL A 113 16.88 -16.70 15.27
C VAL A 113 15.51 -16.04 15.32
N ARG A 114 15.41 -14.89 15.98
CA ARG A 114 14.18 -14.15 16.17
C ARG A 114 13.98 -13.22 14.98
N VAL A 115 12.86 -13.41 14.29
CA VAL A 115 12.51 -12.67 13.08
C VAL A 115 11.23 -11.92 13.32
N MET A 116 11.20 -10.62 13.07
CA MET A 116 9.96 -9.84 13.14
C MET A 116 9.41 -9.61 11.75
N VAL A 117 8.12 -9.92 11.54
CA VAL A 117 7.45 -9.68 10.26
C VAL A 117 6.70 -8.35 10.34
N MET A 118 7.00 -7.45 9.41
CA MET A 118 6.51 -6.08 9.33
C MET A 118 5.91 -5.77 7.95
N GLY A 119 5.20 -4.64 7.85
CA GLY A 119 4.60 -4.14 6.61
C GLY A 119 3.17 -3.64 6.81
N ILE A 120 2.65 -2.89 5.84
CA ILE A 120 1.30 -2.32 5.88
C ILE A 120 0.20 -3.41 5.91
N PRO A 121 -1.07 -3.09 6.24
CA PRO A 121 -2.18 -4.03 6.10
C PRO A 121 -2.28 -4.65 4.70
N ASN A 122 -2.85 -5.86 4.63
CA ASN A 122 -3.18 -6.55 3.37
C ASN A 122 -2.03 -6.91 2.40
N VAL A 123 -0.76 -6.58 2.65
CA VAL A 123 0.40 -7.00 1.81
C VAL A 123 0.77 -8.48 1.91
N GLY A 124 0.02 -9.29 2.67
CA GLY A 124 0.23 -10.75 2.71
C GLY A 124 1.08 -11.28 3.87
N LYS A 125 1.34 -10.48 4.93
CA LYS A 125 2.07 -10.91 6.13
C LYS A 125 1.55 -12.23 6.72
N SER A 126 0.26 -12.30 7.06
CA SER A 126 -0.34 -13.51 7.64
C SER A 126 -0.28 -14.72 6.70
N THR A 127 -0.41 -14.49 5.38
CA THR A 127 -0.28 -15.54 4.37
C THR A 127 1.16 -16.07 4.33
N LEU A 128 2.15 -15.19 4.34
CA LEU A 128 3.58 -15.56 4.44
C LEU A 128 3.85 -16.38 5.71
N ILE A 129 3.38 -15.91 6.86
CA ILE A 129 3.56 -16.58 8.15
C ILE A 129 2.94 -17.99 8.14
N ASN A 130 1.70 -18.12 7.67
CA ASN A 130 1.03 -19.42 7.57
C ASN A 130 1.76 -20.37 6.61
N SER A 131 2.29 -19.84 5.51
CA SER A 131 3.03 -20.62 4.52
C SER A 131 4.36 -21.11 5.09
N LEU A 132 5.06 -20.27 5.87
CA LEU A 132 6.29 -20.64 6.58
C LEU A 132 6.01 -21.64 7.72
N ALA A 133 4.87 -21.51 8.41
CA ALA A 133 4.47 -22.41 9.48
C ALA A 133 3.90 -23.75 9.00
N GLY A 134 3.56 -23.87 7.70
CA GLY A 134 2.91 -25.05 7.12
C GLY A 134 1.49 -25.30 7.66
N LYS A 135 0.93 -24.39 8.45
CA LYS A 135 -0.39 -24.51 9.09
C LYS A 135 -0.97 -23.12 9.36
N LYS A 136 -2.30 -23.06 9.57
CA LYS A 136 -3.01 -21.81 9.85
C LYS A 136 -2.78 -21.37 11.31
N VAL A 137 -1.76 -20.55 11.52
CA VAL A 137 -1.38 -19.97 12.83
C VAL A 137 -1.81 -18.51 12.97
N ALA A 138 -1.81 -17.76 11.86
CA ALA A 138 -2.22 -16.36 11.78
C ALA A 138 -3.57 -16.22 11.08
N LYS A 139 -4.39 -15.27 11.53
CA LYS A 139 -5.67 -14.95 10.87
C LYS A 139 -5.42 -14.23 9.55
N VAL A 140 -6.06 -14.70 8.48
CA VAL A 140 -6.02 -14.10 7.14
C VAL A 140 -7.39 -13.52 6.86
N GLY A 141 -7.41 -12.27 6.39
CA GLY A 141 -8.61 -11.56 5.95
C GLY A 141 -8.18 -10.28 5.23
N ASN A 142 -9.06 -9.76 4.38
CA ASN A 142 -8.83 -8.54 3.60
C ASN A 142 -9.16 -7.26 4.39
N GLU A 143 -9.62 -7.40 5.64
CA GLU A 143 -9.89 -6.28 6.52
C GLU A 143 -8.59 -5.83 7.23
N PRO A 144 -8.27 -4.52 7.24
CA PRO A 144 -7.23 -3.99 8.10
C PRO A 144 -7.47 -4.35 9.57
N ALA A 145 -6.39 -4.53 10.33
CA ALA A 145 -6.41 -4.86 11.76
C ALA A 145 -6.95 -6.26 12.16
N VAL A 146 -6.91 -7.24 11.26
CA VAL A 146 -7.23 -8.65 11.57
C VAL A 146 -6.28 -9.25 12.62
N THR A 147 -4.98 -8.97 12.54
CA THR A 147 -4.01 -9.30 13.58
C THR A 147 -4.11 -8.27 14.71
N LYS A 148 -4.48 -8.70 15.91
CA LYS A 148 -4.78 -7.79 17.05
C LYS A 148 -3.75 -7.85 18.19
N ARG A 149 -2.91 -8.88 18.23
CA ARG A 149 -1.88 -9.08 19.27
C ARG A 149 -0.63 -9.67 18.64
N GLN A 150 0.52 -9.28 19.17
CA GLN A 150 1.81 -9.87 18.82
C GLN A 150 1.83 -11.34 19.22
N GLN A 151 2.30 -12.20 18.34
CA GLN A 151 2.39 -13.65 18.58
C GLN A 151 3.80 -14.14 18.26
N LYS A 152 4.29 -15.08 19.06
CA LYS A 152 5.55 -15.77 18.81
C LYS A 152 5.25 -17.16 18.24
N ILE A 153 5.73 -17.42 17.04
CA ILE A 153 5.55 -18.67 16.31
C ILE A 153 6.94 -19.28 16.11
N ILE A 154 7.19 -20.41 16.76
CA ILE A 154 8.45 -21.14 16.62
C ILE A 154 8.32 -22.11 15.44
N LEU A 155 9.26 -22.04 14.51
CA LEU A 155 9.34 -22.96 13.38
C LEU A 155 10.41 -24.03 13.65
N ASP A 156 10.18 -25.23 13.14
CA ASP A 156 11.15 -26.35 13.19
C ASP A 156 12.44 -26.03 12.44
N THR A 157 12.40 -25.01 11.58
CA THR A 157 13.56 -24.49 10.86
C THR A 157 14.52 -23.69 11.76
N GLY A 158 14.28 -23.59 13.06
CA GLY A 158 15.16 -22.88 14.02
C GLY A 158 15.05 -21.36 13.94
N ILE A 159 13.92 -20.84 13.43
CA ILE A 159 13.57 -19.42 13.51
C ILE A 159 12.31 -19.25 14.38
N ALA A 160 12.21 -18.13 15.08
CA ALA A 160 11.04 -17.74 15.84
C ALA A 160 10.47 -16.45 15.22
N ILE A 161 9.30 -16.56 14.60
CA ILE A 161 8.57 -15.43 14.01
C ILE A 161 7.84 -14.67 15.11
N ILE A 162 8.05 -13.36 15.13
CA ILE A 162 7.33 -12.40 15.95
C ILE A 162 6.37 -11.67 15.00
N ASP A 163 5.11 -12.10 15.02
CA ASP A 163 4.05 -11.51 14.19
C ASP A 163 3.64 -10.15 14.77
N THR A 164 3.56 -9.13 13.92
CA THR A 164 3.13 -7.79 14.30
C THR A 164 1.91 -7.37 13.46
N PRO A 165 0.95 -6.64 14.05
CA PRO A 165 -0.16 -6.09 13.29
C PRO A 165 0.36 -5.20 12.15
N GLY A 166 -0.36 -5.18 11.03
CA GLY A 166 -0.01 -4.26 9.94
C GLY A 166 -0.13 -2.80 10.38
N VAL A 167 0.88 -2.00 10.05
CA VAL A 167 0.95 -0.60 10.48
C VAL A 167 0.98 0.28 9.24
N LEU A 168 -0.02 1.14 9.08
CA LEU A 168 0.05 2.29 8.17
C LEU A 168 0.75 3.46 8.88
N TRP A 169 1.03 4.53 8.15
CA TRP A 169 1.52 5.78 8.73
C TRP A 169 0.46 6.88 8.61
N PRO A 170 0.49 7.88 9.50
CA PRO A 170 -0.57 8.88 9.63
C PRO A 170 -0.98 9.61 8.36
N ARG A 171 0.00 9.95 7.51
CA ARG A 171 -0.17 10.82 6.36
C ARG A 171 0.70 10.26 5.23
N ILE A 172 0.06 9.90 4.12
CA ILE A 172 0.76 9.56 2.89
C ILE A 172 0.89 10.87 2.12
N GLU A 173 2.10 11.41 2.09
CA GLU A 173 2.40 12.70 1.47
C GLU A 173 2.30 12.59 -0.05
N ASP A 174 2.95 11.58 -0.63
CA ASP A 174 2.82 11.26 -2.05
C ASP A 174 1.41 10.74 -2.39
N GLN A 175 0.64 11.56 -3.10
CA GLN A 175 -0.72 11.19 -3.50
C GLN A 175 -0.72 10.02 -4.50
N ASN A 176 0.30 9.89 -5.35
CA ASN A 176 0.39 8.77 -6.29
C ASN A 176 0.52 7.44 -5.52
N SER A 177 1.36 7.41 -4.49
CA SER A 177 1.47 6.24 -3.59
C SER A 177 0.15 5.92 -2.91
N ALA A 178 -0.61 6.93 -2.47
CA ALA A 178 -1.91 6.69 -1.84
C ALA A 178 -2.91 6.06 -2.83
N TYR A 179 -2.95 6.53 -4.09
CA TYR A 179 -3.78 5.94 -5.13
C TYR A 179 -3.31 4.53 -5.54
N ARG A 180 -2.00 4.27 -5.62
CA ARG A 180 -1.46 2.91 -5.88
C ARG A 180 -1.83 1.94 -4.76
N LEU A 181 -1.74 2.38 -3.51
CA LEU A 181 -2.18 1.62 -2.34
C LEU A 181 -3.67 1.31 -2.38
N ALA A 182 -4.51 2.27 -2.78
CA ALA A 182 -5.95 2.05 -2.95
C ALA A 182 -6.23 1.08 -4.11
N THR A 183 -5.54 1.27 -5.23
CA THR A 183 -5.64 0.43 -6.43
C THR A 183 -5.31 -1.02 -6.11
N SER A 184 -4.27 -1.27 -5.32
CA SER A 184 -3.83 -2.62 -4.93
C SER A 184 -4.72 -3.29 -3.87
N GLY A 185 -5.59 -2.52 -3.19
CA GLY A 185 -6.43 -2.98 -2.07
C GLY A 185 -5.72 -2.99 -0.72
N ALA A 186 -4.56 -2.33 -0.60
CA ALA A 186 -3.81 -2.23 0.64
C ALA A 186 -4.49 -1.32 1.68
N ILE A 187 -5.16 -0.27 1.22
CA ILE A 187 -5.99 0.63 2.03
C ILE A 187 -7.47 0.47 1.67
N ARG A 188 -8.38 0.69 2.65
CA ARG A 188 -9.82 0.60 2.40
C ARG A 188 -10.28 1.69 1.45
N ASN A 189 -11.26 1.38 0.62
CA ASN A 189 -11.96 2.31 -0.28
C ASN A 189 -12.83 3.36 0.46
N THR A 190 -12.70 3.49 1.79
CA THR A 190 -13.53 4.42 2.59
C THR A 190 -12.95 5.83 2.64
N ALA A 191 -11.70 6.03 2.22
CA ALA A 191 -11.05 7.34 2.26
C ALA A 191 -10.97 8.02 0.88
N VAL A 192 -11.18 7.28 -0.21
CA VAL A 192 -11.06 7.75 -1.60
C VAL A 192 -12.26 7.24 -2.39
N ASP A 193 -12.82 8.09 -3.25
CA ASP A 193 -13.90 7.66 -4.15
C ASP A 193 -13.41 6.52 -5.05
N TYR A 194 -14.26 5.51 -5.21
CA TYR A 194 -13.92 4.31 -5.97
C TYR A 194 -13.71 4.61 -7.46
N LEU A 195 -14.41 5.61 -7.99
CA LEU A 195 -14.22 6.13 -9.34
C LEU A 195 -12.85 6.80 -9.48
N ASP A 196 -12.43 7.63 -8.52
CA ASP A 196 -11.12 8.31 -8.57
C ASP A 196 -9.97 7.30 -8.59
N ILE A 197 -10.06 6.24 -7.77
CA ILE A 197 -9.08 5.14 -7.77
C ILE A 197 -9.04 4.47 -9.15
N ALA A 198 -10.20 4.20 -9.75
CA ALA A 198 -10.28 3.56 -11.06
C ALA A 198 -9.79 4.47 -12.19
N MET A 199 -10.05 5.77 -12.13
CA MET A 199 -9.53 6.77 -13.06
C MET A 199 -8.00 6.81 -13.02
N PHE A 200 -7.42 6.88 -11.81
CA PHE A 200 -5.98 6.78 -11.61
C PHE A 200 -5.42 5.47 -12.19
N ALA A 201 -6.04 4.33 -11.86
CA ALA A 201 -5.60 3.02 -12.34
C ALA A 201 -5.68 2.93 -13.87
N ALA A 202 -6.74 3.44 -14.50
CA ALA A 202 -6.89 3.46 -15.95
C ALA A 202 -5.80 4.31 -16.61
N ALA A 203 -5.50 5.49 -16.06
CA ALA A 203 -4.44 6.36 -16.57
C ALA A 203 -3.04 5.70 -16.47
N GLU A 204 -2.69 5.14 -15.30
CA GLU A 204 -1.42 4.44 -15.08
C GLU A 204 -1.28 3.22 -16.03
N LEU A 205 -2.35 2.45 -16.20
CA LEU A 205 -2.37 1.30 -17.11
C LEU A 205 -2.28 1.71 -18.58
N ALA A 206 -2.91 2.81 -18.98
CA ALA A 206 -2.84 3.33 -20.35
C ALA A 206 -1.40 3.72 -20.72
N ILE A 207 -0.65 4.28 -19.77
CA ILE A 207 0.75 4.67 -19.99
C ILE A 207 1.67 3.43 -19.97
N ARG A 208 1.55 2.58 -18.94
CA ARG A 208 2.53 1.52 -18.68
C ARG A 208 2.23 0.20 -19.39
N TYR A 209 0.95 -0.16 -19.48
CA TYR A 209 0.49 -1.45 -20.02
C TYR A 209 -0.71 -1.31 -20.98
N PRO A 210 -0.63 -0.44 -22.01
CA PRO A 210 -1.77 -0.20 -22.92
C PRO A 210 -2.25 -1.49 -23.60
N LYS A 211 -1.33 -2.40 -23.93
CA LYS A 211 -1.65 -3.70 -24.53
C LYS A 211 -2.51 -4.58 -23.63
N ALA A 212 -2.28 -4.55 -22.31
CA ALA A 212 -3.04 -5.33 -21.35
C ALA A 212 -4.50 -4.87 -21.29
N LEU A 213 -4.74 -3.54 -21.27
CA LEU A 213 -6.08 -2.95 -21.33
C LEU A 213 -6.81 -3.34 -22.62
N ILE A 214 -6.14 -3.13 -23.77
CA ILE A 214 -6.70 -3.45 -25.10
C ILE A 214 -7.12 -4.92 -25.14
N GLN A 215 -6.24 -5.83 -24.72
CA GLN A 215 -6.51 -7.27 -24.74
C GLN A 215 -7.63 -7.66 -23.77
N ARG A 216 -7.60 -7.16 -22.53
CA ARG A 216 -8.56 -7.52 -21.48
C ARG A 216 -10.00 -7.14 -21.84
N TYR A 217 -10.17 -5.97 -22.44
CA TYR A 217 -11.48 -5.40 -22.74
C TYR A 217 -11.86 -5.47 -24.23
N LYS A 218 -11.01 -6.11 -25.05
CA LYS A 218 -11.20 -6.26 -26.50
C LYS A 218 -11.47 -4.90 -27.16
N MET A 219 -10.61 -3.94 -26.84
CA MET A 219 -10.65 -2.60 -27.43
C MET A 219 -10.08 -2.67 -28.86
N ASN A 220 -10.62 -1.88 -29.78
CA ASN A 220 -10.07 -1.77 -31.14
C ASN A 220 -8.79 -0.92 -31.14
N SER A 221 -8.81 0.16 -30.35
CA SER A 221 -7.69 1.05 -30.05
C SER A 221 -7.77 1.47 -28.59
N LEU A 222 -6.67 1.94 -28.02
CA LEU A 222 -6.70 2.55 -26.69
C LEU A 222 -7.43 3.89 -26.77
N PRO A 223 -8.44 4.14 -25.93
CA PRO A 223 -9.03 5.48 -25.81
C PRO A 223 -8.02 6.51 -25.28
N GLU A 224 -8.27 7.79 -25.56
CA GLU A 224 -7.34 8.87 -25.21
C GLU A 224 -7.33 9.18 -23.71
N THR A 225 -8.48 9.08 -23.05
CA THR A 225 -8.63 9.45 -21.64
C THR A 225 -8.99 8.26 -20.74
N ALA A 226 -8.69 8.39 -19.45
CA ALA A 226 -9.11 7.43 -18.44
C ALA A 226 -10.64 7.31 -18.34
N GLU A 227 -11.36 8.41 -18.57
CA GLU A 227 -12.82 8.44 -18.58
C GLU A 227 -13.37 7.60 -19.73
N ASP A 228 -12.83 7.77 -20.95
CA ASP A 228 -13.23 6.98 -22.11
C ASP A 228 -12.90 5.49 -21.94
N ILE A 229 -11.77 5.18 -21.28
CA ILE A 229 -11.42 3.80 -20.92
C ILE A 229 -12.50 3.20 -20.01
N LEU A 230 -12.89 3.90 -18.94
CA LEU A 230 -13.91 3.42 -18.00
C LEU A 230 -15.29 3.32 -18.67
N GLN A 231 -15.66 4.28 -19.51
CA GLN A 231 -16.91 4.24 -20.28
C GLN A 231 -16.94 3.03 -21.22
N LEU A 232 -15.83 2.73 -21.90
CA LEU A 232 -15.70 1.55 -22.74
C LEU A 232 -15.84 0.27 -21.90
N ILE A 233 -15.18 0.19 -20.75
CA ILE A 233 -15.30 -0.95 -19.83
C ILE A 233 -16.76 -1.14 -19.40
N ALA A 234 -17.45 -0.06 -19.05
CA ALA A 234 -18.87 -0.07 -18.71
C ALA A 234 -19.71 -0.68 -19.85
N SER A 235 -19.50 -0.22 -21.10
CA SER A 235 -20.22 -0.72 -22.27
C SER A 235 -20.01 -2.23 -22.51
N LYS A 236 -18.80 -2.74 -22.29
CA LYS A 236 -18.46 -4.15 -22.53
C LYS A 236 -18.91 -5.09 -21.42
N ARG A 237 -19.21 -4.56 -20.23
CA ARG A 237 -19.40 -5.36 -19.00
C ARG A 237 -20.78 -5.14 -18.37
N GLY A 238 -21.73 -4.65 -19.16
CA GLY A 238 -23.12 -4.46 -18.75
C GLY A 238 -23.28 -3.35 -17.72
N GLY A 239 -22.41 -2.33 -17.76
CA GLY A 239 -22.49 -1.10 -16.99
C GLY A 239 -23.21 0.02 -17.73
N ILE A 240 -24.14 -0.31 -18.63
CA ILE A 240 -25.03 0.67 -19.27
C ILE A 240 -26.44 0.44 -18.70
N ARG A 241 -26.99 1.47 -18.07
CA ARG A 241 -28.34 1.45 -17.48
C ARG A 241 -29.39 1.77 -18.53
N SER A 242 -30.66 1.52 -18.19
CA SER A 242 -31.80 1.95 -19.01
C SER A 242 -31.69 3.44 -19.31
N GLY A 243 -31.84 3.82 -20.59
CA GLY A 243 -31.66 5.21 -21.05
C GLY A 243 -30.26 5.55 -21.55
N GLY A 244 -29.29 4.62 -21.51
CA GLY A 244 -27.94 4.83 -22.06
C GLY A 244 -26.93 5.43 -21.07
N GLU A 245 -27.33 5.62 -19.81
CA GLU A 245 -26.44 6.14 -18.77
C GLU A 245 -25.35 5.14 -18.36
N VAL A 246 -24.16 5.64 -18.08
CA VAL A 246 -22.99 4.86 -17.68
C VAL A 246 -23.02 4.59 -16.17
N ASP A 247 -22.89 3.32 -15.79
CA ASP A 247 -22.67 2.90 -14.41
C ASP A 247 -21.18 2.97 -14.07
N TRP A 248 -20.72 4.15 -13.66
CA TRP A 248 -19.33 4.43 -13.32
C TRP A 248 -18.81 3.58 -12.17
N HIS A 249 -19.64 3.32 -11.15
CA HIS A 249 -19.24 2.48 -10.02
C HIS A 249 -18.97 1.05 -10.48
N LYS A 250 -19.84 0.48 -11.32
CA LYS A 250 -19.63 -0.85 -11.89
C LYS A 250 -18.39 -0.90 -12.80
N ALA A 251 -18.14 0.14 -13.58
CA ALA A 251 -16.94 0.23 -14.41
C ALA A 251 -15.66 0.22 -13.56
N ALA A 252 -15.63 1.04 -12.50
CA ALA A 252 -14.55 1.10 -11.53
C ALA A 252 -14.33 -0.25 -10.84
N GLU A 253 -15.40 -0.91 -10.40
CA GLU A 253 -15.35 -2.23 -9.78
C GLU A 253 -14.74 -3.27 -10.71
N VAL A 254 -15.18 -3.30 -11.97
CA VAL A 254 -14.65 -4.25 -12.94
C VAL A 254 -13.15 -4.02 -13.17
N LEU A 255 -12.73 -2.78 -13.39
CA LEU A 255 -11.30 -2.48 -13.63
C LEU A 255 -10.44 -2.88 -12.44
N LEU A 256 -10.82 -2.44 -11.23
CA LEU A 256 -10.02 -2.67 -10.04
C LEU A 256 -10.00 -4.15 -9.64
N ASN A 257 -11.12 -4.87 -9.78
CA ASN A 257 -11.16 -6.30 -9.51
C ASN A 257 -10.33 -7.10 -10.54
N ASP A 258 -10.39 -6.74 -11.82
CA ASP A 258 -9.57 -7.37 -12.85
C ASP A 258 -8.07 -7.18 -12.60
N LEU A 259 -7.67 -5.97 -12.18
CA LEU A 259 -6.29 -5.68 -11.82
C LEU A 259 -5.84 -6.47 -10.59
N ARG A 260 -6.66 -6.47 -9.53
CA ARG A 260 -6.35 -7.14 -8.26
C ARG A 260 -6.33 -8.67 -8.39
N ALA A 261 -7.11 -9.23 -9.29
CA ALA A 261 -7.16 -10.66 -9.59
C ALA A 261 -6.12 -11.12 -10.63
N GLY A 262 -5.35 -10.19 -11.23
CA GLY A 262 -4.37 -10.53 -12.26
C GLY A 262 -4.97 -10.88 -13.63
N HIS A 263 -6.23 -10.53 -13.89
CA HIS A 263 -6.90 -10.83 -15.17
C HIS A 263 -6.32 -10.03 -16.35
N MET A 264 -5.53 -9.00 -16.06
CA MET A 264 -4.78 -8.21 -17.04
C MET A 264 -3.33 -8.71 -17.22
N GLY A 265 -2.98 -9.85 -16.62
CA GLY A 265 -1.61 -10.35 -16.58
C GLY A 265 -0.80 -9.76 -15.43
N ARG A 266 0.52 -9.83 -15.56
CA ARG A 266 1.49 -9.37 -14.56
C ARG A 266 1.78 -7.88 -14.75
N ILE A 267 1.45 -7.07 -13.75
CA ILE A 267 1.42 -5.60 -13.81
C ILE A 267 2.11 -5.03 -12.57
N SER A 268 3.06 -4.12 -12.76
CA SER A 268 3.63 -3.29 -11.69
C SER A 268 3.26 -1.81 -11.89
N LEU A 269 2.71 -1.18 -10.85
CA LEU A 269 2.20 0.20 -10.86
C LEU A 269 3.29 1.25 -10.67
N GLU A 270 4.51 0.83 -10.43
CA GLU A 270 5.69 1.69 -10.29
C GLU A 270 6.99 0.91 -10.52
N LYS A 271 8.04 1.66 -10.82
CA LYS A 271 9.44 1.21 -10.94
C LYS A 271 10.34 2.11 -10.08
N PRO A 272 11.59 1.70 -9.77
CA PRO A 272 12.49 2.50 -8.94
C PRO A 272 12.67 3.95 -9.39
N ASP A 273 12.69 4.21 -10.71
CA ASP A 273 12.83 5.57 -11.25
C ASP A 273 11.63 6.48 -10.93
N ASP A 274 10.50 5.93 -10.49
CA ASP A 274 9.31 6.72 -10.14
C ASP A 274 9.35 7.23 -8.69
N ILE A 275 10.37 6.87 -7.92
CA ILE A 275 10.55 7.36 -6.55
C ILE A 275 10.73 8.88 -6.62
N PRO A 276 9.88 9.68 -5.93
CA PRO A 276 10.04 11.13 -5.89
C PRO A 276 11.41 11.53 -5.37
N GLU A 277 12.03 12.53 -5.99
CA GLU A 277 13.22 13.15 -5.40
C GLU A 277 12.84 13.77 -4.04
N PRO A 278 13.71 13.65 -3.02
CA PRO A 278 13.46 14.29 -1.74
C PRO A 278 13.30 15.79 -1.97
N VAL A 279 12.16 16.34 -1.55
CA VAL A 279 11.95 17.79 -1.55
C VAL A 279 12.96 18.34 -0.54
N LEU A 280 13.96 19.08 -1.01
CA LEU A 280 14.80 19.87 -0.14
C LEU A 280 13.88 20.95 0.44
N GLU A 281 13.49 20.80 1.70
CA GLU A 281 12.79 21.87 2.41
C GLU A 281 13.79 23.02 2.55
N ASP A 282 13.60 24.09 1.77
CA ASP A 282 14.26 25.36 2.04
C ASP A 282 13.78 25.82 3.43
N GLU A 283 14.70 25.84 4.40
CA GLU A 283 14.49 26.27 5.80
C GLU A 283 13.92 27.70 5.94
N ASN A 284 13.72 28.43 4.84
CA ASN A 284 13.24 29.81 4.81
C ASN A 284 11.72 29.98 4.63
N THR A 285 10.94 28.91 4.54
CA THR A 285 9.49 29.03 4.23
C THR A 285 8.55 29.00 5.44
N GLU A 286 9.07 28.89 6.68
CA GLU A 286 8.23 28.92 7.90
C GLU A 286 7.82 30.34 8.37
N GLN A 287 8.24 31.42 7.71
CA GLN A 287 7.92 32.79 8.15
C GLN A 287 6.79 33.52 7.39
N ALA A 288 6.07 32.86 6.47
CA ALA A 288 5.03 33.53 5.67
C ALA A 288 3.64 32.91 5.81
N VAL A 289 3.17 32.66 7.03
CA VAL A 289 1.73 32.55 7.31
C VAL A 289 1.39 33.32 8.58
N GLN A 290 1.24 34.64 8.46
CA GLN A 290 0.51 35.40 9.47
C GLN A 290 -0.99 35.10 9.33
N PRO A 291 -1.73 34.89 10.43
CA PRO A 291 -3.17 34.70 10.37
C PRO A 291 -3.84 36.00 9.90
N VAL A 292 -4.60 35.92 8.82
CA VAL A 292 -5.47 37.03 8.38
C VAL A 292 -6.49 37.28 9.48
N GLN A 293 -6.37 38.42 10.17
CA GLN A 293 -7.42 38.91 11.05
C GLN A 293 -8.64 39.23 10.19
N ALA A 294 -9.78 38.64 10.53
CA ALA A 294 -11.06 38.99 9.92
C ALA A 294 -11.41 40.44 10.30
N ASP A 295 -11.28 41.34 9.35
CA ASP A 295 -11.68 42.74 9.48
C ASP A 295 -13.21 42.83 9.34
N SER A 296 -13.88 43.14 10.44
CA SER A 296 -15.35 43.20 10.56
C SER A 296 -15.94 44.50 10.00
N SER A 297 -15.41 45.03 8.90
CA SER A 297 -15.73 46.39 8.42
C SER A 297 -16.22 46.47 6.97
N VAL A 298 -16.62 45.34 6.35
CA VAL A 298 -17.21 45.35 5.00
C VAL A 298 -18.52 44.55 4.96
N LEU A 299 -19.53 45.06 5.65
CA LEU A 299 -20.94 44.75 5.39
C LEU A 299 -21.73 46.05 5.48
N ASN A 300 -21.71 46.84 4.41
CA ASN A 300 -22.73 47.84 4.09
C ASN A 300 -22.52 48.31 2.66
N GLU A 301 -23.33 47.78 1.74
CA GLU A 301 -23.83 48.38 0.49
C GLU A 301 -24.22 47.25 -0.46
N VAL A 302 -25.47 46.77 -0.38
CA VAL A 302 -26.49 46.87 -1.44
C VAL A 302 -27.83 46.54 -0.79
N GLY A 303 -28.72 47.53 -0.68
CA GLY A 303 -29.98 47.42 0.07
C GLY A 303 -31.09 46.67 -0.67
N LEU A 304 -31.87 45.90 0.11
CA LEU A 304 -33.27 45.53 -0.13
C LEU A 304 -33.95 45.31 1.25
N PRO A 305 -35.28 45.51 1.37
CA PRO A 305 -35.89 46.20 2.52
C PRO A 305 -36.24 45.33 3.73
N SER A 306 -36.30 46.01 4.87
CA SER A 306 -36.63 45.52 6.20
C SER A 306 -38.05 44.95 6.30
N LEU A 307 -38.18 43.71 6.77
CA LEU A 307 -39.42 43.19 7.34
C LEU A 307 -39.33 43.26 8.87
N ASN A 308 -40.00 44.26 9.43
CA ASN A 308 -40.29 44.38 10.85
C ASN A 308 -41.36 43.36 11.26
N HIS A 309 -40.98 42.38 12.09
CA HIS A 309 -41.81 41.81 13.15
C HIS A 309 -40.83 41.54 14.30
N GLY A 310 -40.76 42.36 15.34
CA GLY A 310 -41.82 42.57 16.31
C GLY A 310 -41.43 41.80 17.57
N GLU A 311 -40.78 42.48 18.50
CA GLU A 311 -40.59 42.00 19.88
C GLU A 311 -41.97 41.74 20.51
N ASN A 312 -42.10 40.66 21.27
CA ASN A 312 -42.64 40.72 22.63
C ASN A 312 -42.57 39.35 23.33
N GLN A 313 -41.92 39.36 24.49
CA GLN A 313 -42.02 38.44 25.64
C GLN A 313 -41.39 37.05 25.54
#